data_AF-A0A365GYQ8-F1
#
_entry.id   AF-A0A365GYQ8-F1
#
_cell.length_a   1.000
_cell.length_b   1.000
_cell.length_c   1.000
_cell.angle_alpha   90.00
_cell.angle_beta   90.00
_cell.angle_gamma   90.00
#
_symmetry.space_group_name_H-M   'P 1'
#
loop_
_entity.id
_entity.type
_entity.pdbx_description
1 polymer ?
#
loop_
_entity_poly.entity_id
_entity_poly.type
_entity_poly.pdbx_seq_one_letter_code
_entity_poly.pdbx_strand_id
1 'polypeptide(L)'
;MWQWVGRVRRRFRDAAEATRVESAFNSGLVAKQKGLLRQAEEYLRSAADAGHSRAMRNLAIVLIETGRREEAESWLRRAVETGGETTAMHNLACLLYESERAEEAEQWWRRAAEKGDFESMYSLGILLGRSERMAEAERWYRRAADGGHLDAMCGLGILLAKSERTTEAERWWRSAAEKGHFDATVNLGNLMTRTGRVGEAAVWRRRAAELDPS
;
A
#
# COMPACT_ATOMS: atom_id res chain seq x y z
N MET A 1 -30.71 -25.53 33.38
CA MET A 1 -31.55 -25.00 32.29
C MET A 1 -31.31 -23.51 32.02
N TRP A 2 -31.37 -22.63 33.03
CA TRP A 2 -31.16 -21.16 32.88
C TRP A 2 -29.79 -20.73 32.31
N GLN A 3 -28.69 -21.38 32.69
CA GLN A 3 -27.36 -21.09 32.14
C GLN A 3 -27.19 -21.47 30.66
N TRP A 4 -28.01 -22.38 30.13
CA TRP A 4 -27.98 -22.78 28.72
C TRP A 4 -28.74 -21.77 27.86
N VAL A 5 -29.95 -21.37 28.29
CA VAL A 5 -30.76 -20.33 27.61
C VAL A 5 -30.03 -18.98 27.59
N GLY A 6 -29.34 -18.59 28.68
CA GLY A 6 -28.55 -17.37 28.73
C GLY A 6 -27.34 -17.37 27.77
N ARG A 7 -26.64 -18.50 27.64
CA ARG A 7 -25.52 -18.64 26.69
C ARG A 7 -25.99 -18.61 25.23
N VAL A 8 -27.11 -19.26 24.93
CA VAL A 8 -27.69 -19.26 23.58
C VAL A 8 -28.14 -17.85 23.18
N ARG A 9 -28.86 -17.12 24.06
CA ARG A 9 -29.26 -15.73 23.79
C ARG A 9 -28.08 -14.79 23.56
N ARG A 10 -27.00 -14.94 24.33
CA ARG A 10 -25.77 -14.15 24.15
C ARG A 10 -25.16 -14.40 22.76
N ARG A 11 -25.00 -15.67 22.38
CA ARG A 11 -24.46 -16.03 21.05
C ARG A 11 -25.28 -15.45 19.89
N PHE A 12 -26.61 -15.48 19.97
CA PHE A 12 -27.45 -14.87 18.94
C PHE A 12 -27.28 -13.35 18.87
N ARG A 13 -27.17 -12.67 20.01
CA ARG A 13 -26.90 -11.23 20.05
C ARG A 13 -25.54 -10.89 19.46
N ASP A 14 -24.50 -11.62 19.84
CA ASP A 14 -23.13 -11.39 19.36
C ASP A 14 -23.04 -11.62 17.84
N ALA A 15 -23.73 -12.64 17.32
CA ALA A 15 -23.80 -12.91 15.88
C ALA A 15 -24.60 -11.85 15.11
N ALA A 16 -25.70 -11.35 15.67
CA ALA A 16 -26.48 -10.27 15.07
C ALA A 16 -25.67 -8.97 15.03
N GLU A 17 -24.94 -8.65 16.09
CA GLU A 17 -24.06 -7.46 16.10
C GLU A 17 -22.91 -7.60 15.11
N ALA A 18 -22.25 -8.76 15.06
CA ALA A 18 -21.20 -9.01 14.06
C ALA A 18 -21.72 -8.81 12.62
N THR A 19 -22.92 -9.30 12.34
CA THR A 19 -23.58 -9.11 11.03
C THR A 19 -23.88 -7.64 10.75
N ARG A 20 -24.34 -6.89 11.77
CA ARG A 20 -24.62 -5.45 11.66
C ARG A 20 -23.35 -4.65 11.39
N VAL A 21 -22.26 -4.96 12.08
CA VAL A 21 -20.94 -4.33 11.93
C VAL A 21 -20.38 -4.57 10.54
N GLU A 22 -20.44 -5.82 10.05
CA GLU A 22 -20.00 -6.16 8.69
C GLU A 22 -20.86 -5.47 7.62
N SER A 23 -22.18 -5.41 7.83
CA SER A 23 -23.09 -4.70 6.93
C SER A 23 -22.82 -3.20 6.87
N ALA A 24 -22.55 -2.57 8.03
CA ALA A 24 -22.15 -1.17 8.10
C ALA A 24 -20.82 -0.94 7.37
N PHE A 25 -19.81 -1.78 7.60
CA PHE A 25 -18.54 -1.71 6.88
C PHE A 25 -18.72 -1.78 5.37
N ASN A 26 -19.46 -2.77 4.87
CA ASN A 26 -19.71 -2.94 3.43
C ASN A 26 -20.50 -1.76 2.84
N SER A 27 -21.50 -1.23 3.55
CA SER A 27 -22.25 -0.04 3.14
C SER A 27 -21.33 1.19 3.05
N GLY A 28 -20.40 1.32 3.99
CA GLY A 28 -19.38 2.36 3.99
C GLY A 28 -18.45 2.29 2.78
N LEU A 29 -17.99 1.08 2.40
CA LEU A 29 -17.18 0.89 1.20
C LEU A 29 -17.93 1.28 -0.08
N VAL A 30 -19.20 0.89 -0.21
CA VAL A 30 -20.04 1.24 -1.37
C VAL A 30 -20.27 2.75 -1.44
N ALA A 31 -20.56 3.40 -0.31
CA ALA A 31 -20.73 4.84 -0.26
C ALA A 31 -19.43 5.58 -0.65
N LYS A 32 -18.27 5.11 -0.18
CA LYS A 32 -16.96 5.65 -0.56
C LYS A 32 -16.71 5.51 -2.06
N GLN A 33 -17.00 4.35 -2.65
CA GLN A 33 -16.85 4.12 -4.10
C GLN A 33 -17.71 5.09 -4.92
N LYS A 34 -18.87 5.49 -4.40
CA LYS A 34 -19.77 6.46 -5.02
C LYS A 34 -19.41 7.93 -4.73
N GLY A 35 -18.32 8.19 -4.00
CA GLY A 35 -17.93 9.54 -3.58
C GLY A 35 -18.84 10.17 -2.51
N LEU A 36 -19.71 9.37 -1.87
CA LEU A 36 -20.64 9.83 -0.83
C LEU A 36 -19.92 9.88 0.53
N LEU A 37 -18.91 10.75 0.65
CA LEU A 37 -17.98 10.75 1.80
C LEU A 37 -18.66 10.85 3.15
N ARG A 38 -19.72 11.66 3.28
CA ARG A 38 -20.48 11.78 4.52
C ARG A 38 -21.15 10.46 4.93
N GLN A 39 -21.82 9.79 3.99
CA GLN A 39 -22.46 8.50 4.26
C GLN A 39 -21.42 7.41 4.52
N ALA A 40 -20.31 7.44 3.76
CA ALA A 40 -19.20 6.53 3.97
C ALA A 40 -18.65 6.66 5.39
N GLU A 41 -18.42 7.90 5.85
CA GLU A 41 -17.98 8.17 7.21
C GLU A 41 -18.97 7.63 8.25
N GLU A 42 -20.26 7.95 8.13
CA GLU A 42 -21.28 7.51 9.09
C GLU A 42 -21.29 5.97 9.25
N TYR A 43 -21.29 5.24 8.14
CA TYR A 43 -21.25 3.78 8.14
C TYR A 43 -19.93 3.21 8.67
N LEU A 44 -18.80 3.74 8.20
CA LEU A 44 -17.47 3.27 8.61
C LEU A 44 -17.20 3.57 10.09
N ARG A 45 -17.65 4.72 10.59
CA ARG A 45 -17.56 5.09 12.01
C ARG A 45 -18.36 4.16 12.88
N SER A 46 -19.61 3.84 12.52
CA SER A 46 -20.39 2.86 13.27
C SER A 46 -19.70 1.49 13.36
N ALA A 47 -19.02 1.03 12.31
CA ALA A 47 -18.29 -0.24 12.34
C ALA A 47 -16.96 -0.12 13.10
N ALA A 48 -16.25 0.99 12.95
CA ALA A 48 -14.99 1.28 13.63
C ALA A 48 -15.17 1.38 15.15
N ASP A 49 -16.22 2.07 15.61
CA ASP A 49 -16.60 2.16 17.03
C ASP A 49 -16.89 0.78 17.64
N ALA A 50 -17.38 -0.17 16.83
CA ALA A 50 -17.60 -1.56 17.23
C ALA A 50 -16.33 -2.44 17.18
N GLY A 51 -15.16 -1.85 16.92
CA GLY A 51 -13.87 -2.56 16.92
C GLY A 51 -13.45 -3.12 15.57
N HIS A 52 -14.14 -2.80 14.47
CA HIS A 52 -13.79 -3.33 13.15
C HIS A 52 -12.53 -2.65 12.59
N SER A 53 -11.39 -3.34 12.62
CA SER A 53 -10.08 -2.80 12.21
C SER A 53 -10.02 -2.31 10.75
N ARG A 54 -10.58 -3.04 9.79
CA ARG A 54 -10.69 -2.59 8.38
C ARG A 54 -11.58 -1.35 8.24
N ALA A 55 -12.63 -1.21 9.05
CA ALA A 55 -13.46 0.00 9.07
C ALA A 55 -12.69 1.19 9.62
N MET A 56 -11.92 1.02 10.71
CA MET A 56 -11.05 2.07 11.25
C MET A 56 -10.06 2.59 10.19
N ARG A 57 -9.40 1.68 9.47
CA ARG A 57 -8.49 2.05 8.37
C ARG A 57 -9.19 2.80 7.24
N ASN A 58 -10.37 2.35 6.83
CA ASN A 58 -11.12 3.01 5.75
C ASN A 58 -11.71 4.36 6.19
N LEU A 59 -12.14 4.47 7.44
CA LEU A 59 -12.57 5.72 8.05
C LEU A 59 -11.43 6.73 8.04
N ALA A 60 -10.21 6.31 8.41
CA ALA A 60 -9.04 7.17 8.36
C ALA A 60 -8.78 7.75 6.96
N ILE A 61 -8.99 6.96 5.89
CA ILE A 61 -8.86 7.47 4.51
C ILE A 61 -9.89 8.58 4.23
N VAL A 62 -11.17 8.37 4.60
CA VAL A 62 -12.23 9.39 4.44
C VAL A 62 -11.91 10.65 5.26
N LEU A 63 -11.36 10.48 6.46
CA LEU A 63 -10.94 11.59 7.32
C LEU A 63 -9.77 12.38 6.71
N ILE A 64 -8.79 11.72 6.09
CA ILE A 64 -7.70 12.38 5.35
C ILE A 64 -8.25 13.18 4.17
N GLU A 65 -9.14 12.59 3.37
CA GLU A 65 -9.78 13.26 2.21
C GLU A 65 -10.59 14.51 2.63
N THR A 66 -11.05 14.56 3.88
CA THR A 66 -11.81 15.68 4.44
C THR A 66 -10.97 16.59 5.34
N GLY A 67 -9.65 16.42 5.36
CA GLY A 67 -8.70 17.29 6.08
C GLY A 67 -8.57 17.02 7.60
N ARG A 68 -9.22 15.98 8.13
CA ARG A 68 -9.21 15.62 9.56
C ARG A 68 -8.09 14.63 9.90
N ARG A 69 -6.84 15.06 9.67
CA ARG A 69 -5.65 14.21 9.78
C ARG A 69 -5.38 13.67 11.18
N GLU A 70 -5.54 14.47 12.23
CA GLU A 70 -5.31 14.02 13.62
C GLU A 70 -6.27 12.90 14.04
N GLU A 71 -7.53 13.01 13.61
CA GLU A 71 -8.53 11.99 13.84
C GLU A 71 -8.21 10.72 13.03
N ALA A 72 -7.78 10.88 11.78
CA ALA A 72 -7.33 9.76 10.96
C ALA A 72 -6.16 9.00 11.60
N GLU A 73 -5.16 9.71 12.13
CA GLU A 73 -4.04 9.11 12.85
C GLU A 73 -4.52 8.29 14.05
N SER A 74 -5.43 8.86 14.84
CA SER A 74 -6.01 8.18 16.02
C SER A 74 -6.70 6.88 15.64
N TRP A 75 -7.45 6.87 14.53
CA TRP A 75 -8.09 5.66 14.01
C TRP A 75 -7.10 4.64 13.47
N LEU A 76 -6.05 5.06 12.78
CA LEU A 76 -5.01 4.16 12.29
C LEU A 76 -4.24 3.49 13.44
N ARG A 77 -3.94 4.22 14.52
CA ARG A 77 -3.32 3.65 15.73
C ARG A 77 -4.22 2.60 16.38
N ARG A 78 -5.52 2.89 16.56
CA ARG A 78 -6.49 1.90 17.06
C ARG A 78 -6.62 0.69 16.14
N ALA A 79 -6.59 0.91 14.82
CA ALA A 79 -6.62 -0.19 13.85
C ALA A 79 -5.43 -1.13 14.09
N VAL A 80 -4.22 -0.60 14.25
CA VAL A 80 -3.02 -1.39 14.56
C VAL A 80 -3.15 -2.15 15.88
N GLU A 81 -3.66 -1.51 16.93
CA GLU A 81 -3.81 -2.11 18.27
C GLU A 81 -4.82 -3.27 18.28
N THR A 82 -5.89 -3.16 17.49
CA THR A 82 -6.96 -4.18 17.39
C THR A 82 -6.60 -5.37 16.49
N GLY A 83 -5.31 -5.57 16.21
CA GLY A 83 -4.82 -6.61 15.30
C GLY A 83 -4.85 -6.20 13.83
N GLY A 84 -4.85 -4.90 13.54
CA GLY A 84 -4.84 -4.35 12.19
C GLY A 84 -3.71 -4.90 11.33
N GLU A 85 -4.08 -5.19 10.09
CA GLU A 85 -3.21 -5.67 9.03
C GLU A 85 -2.06 -4.69 8.76
N THR A 86 -1.03 -5.16 8.06
CA THR A 86 0.11 -4.34 7.65
C THR A 86 -0.30 -3.07 6.89
N THR A 87 -1.42 -3.09 6.18
CA THR A 87 -1.97 -1.91 5.50
C THR A 87 -2.30 -0.76 6.46
N ALA A 88 -2.73 -1.03 7.70
CA ALA A 88 -2.97 0.05 8.67
C ALA A 88 -1.64 0.69 9.13
N MET A 89 -0.59 -0.12 9.30
CA MET A 89 0.76 0.36 9.59
C MET A 89 1.33 1.18 8.42
N HIS A 90 1.14 0.71 7.19
CA HIS A 90 1.52 1.43 5.98
C HIS A 90 0.82 2.80 5.90
N ASN A 91 -0.51 2.83 6.02
CA ASN A 91 -1.27 4.08 5.95
C ASN A 91 -0.88 5.06 7.07
N LEU A 92 -0.60 4.55 8.28
CA LEU A 92 -0.09 5.37 9.38
C LEU A 92 1.26 5.98 9.03
N ALA A 93 2.19 5.18 8.48
CA ALA A 93 3.49 5.67 8.05
C ALA A 93 3.38 6.74 6.95
N CYS A 94 2.50 6.56 5.96
CA CYS A 94 2.26 7.56 4.92
C CYS A 94 1.73 8.87 5.51
N LEU A 95 0.75 8.81 6.41
CA LEU A 95 0.20 10.01 7.07
C LEU A 95 1.26 10.73 7.91
N LEU A 96 2.10 9.99 8.62
CA LEU A 96 3.20 10.53 9.42
C LEU A 96 4.26 11.19 8.53
N TYR A 97 4.60 10.56 7.40
CA TYR A 97 5.56 11.09 6.45
C TYR A 97 5.07 12.41 5.83
N GLU A 98 3.80 12.48 5.43
CA GLU A 98 3.15 13.72 4.96
C GLU A 98 3.11 14.81 6.03
N SER A 99 3.13 14.43 7.31
CA SER A 99 3.16 15.34 8.46
C SER A 99 4.58 15.64 8.94
N GLU A 100 5.59 15.46 8.08
CA GLU A 100 7.01 15.73 8.34
C GLU A 100 7.62 14.92 9.50
N ARG A 101 7.01 13.78 9.88
CA ARG A 101 7.48 12.88 10.95
C ARG A 101 8.16 11.65 10.36
N ALA A 102 9.23 11.88 9.59
CA ALA A 102 9.89 10.85 8.79
C ALA A 102 10.48 9.70 9.63
N GLU A 103 11.04 9.97 10.81
CA GLU A 103 11.62 8.95 11.69
C GLU A 103 10.55 7.99 12.21
N GLU A 104 9.37 8.51 12.54
CA GLU A 104 8.26 7.69 13.01
C GLU A 104 7.62 6.91 11.85
N ALA A 105 7.48 7.55 10.67
CA ALA A 105 7.07 6.87 9.46
C ALA A 105 7.98 5.69 9.12
N GLU A 106 9.31 5.88 9.22
CA GLU A 106 10.30 4.81 9.00
C GLU A 106 10.04 3.61 9.91
N GLN A 107 9.79 3.84 11.20
CA GLN A 107 9.53 2.77 12.17
C GLN A 107 8.29 1.95 11.79
N TRP A 108 7.22 2.63 11.36
CA TRP A 108 5.98 1.98 10.97
C TRP A 108 6.11 1.21 9.65
N TRP A 109 6.75 1.80 8.63
CA TRP A 109 7.04 1.10 7.38
C TRP A 109 7.94 -0.11 7.62
N ARG A 110 8.97 -0.02 8.47
CA ARG A 110 9.79 -1.18 8.86
C ARG A 110 8.96 -2.29 9.46
N ARG A 111 8.12 -1.98 10.44
CA ARG A 111 7.26 -2.97 11.10
C ARG A 111 6.30 -3.66 10.14
N ALA A 112 5.74 -2.91 9.19
CA ALA A 112 4.87 -3.45 8.13
C ALA A 112 5.67 -4.32 7.14
N ALA A 113 6.81 -3.82 6.68
CA ALA A 113 7.71 -4.50 5.76
C ALA A 113 8.25 -5.82 6.34
N GLU A 114 8.63 -5.86 7.61
CA GLU A 114 9.07 -7.08 8.29
C GLU A 114 8.00 -8.17 8.27
N LYS A 115 6.72 -7.77 8.37
CA LYS A 115 5.54 -8.64 8.27
C LYS A 115 5.13 -9.01 6.84
N GLY A 116 5.89 -8.59 5.83
CA GLY A 116 5.67 -8.98 4.43
C GLY A 116 4.88 -7.97 3.59
N ASP A 117 4.68 -6.74 4.07
CA ASP A 117 3.98 -5.70 3.32
C ASP A 117 4.86 -5.10 2.23
N PHE A 118 4.59 -5.44 0.96
CA PHE A 118 5.44 -5.02 -0.15
C PHE A 118 5.36 -3.50 -0.42
N GLU A 119 4.19 -2.87 -0.22
CA GLU A 119 4.02 -1.41 -0.35
C GLU A 119 4.88 -0.65 0.67
N SER A 120 4.94 -1.14 1.90
CA SER A 120 5.82 -0.58 2.93
C SER A 120 7.29 -0.84 2.66
N MET A 121 7.65 -2.00 2.10
CA MET A 121 9.03 -2.25 1.65
C MET A 121 9.45 -1.27 0.55
N TYR A 122 8.57 -1.03 -0.43
CA TYR A 122 8.80 -0.06 -1.50
C TYR A 122 8.94 1.37 -0.95
N SER A 123 8.01 1.80 -0.10
CA SER A 123 8.03 3.13 0.51
C SER A 123 9.26 3.34 1.40
N LEU A 124 9.65 2.33 2.16
CA LEU A 124 10.88 2.32 2.94
C LEU A 124 12.11 2.41 2.04
N GLY A 125 12.11 1.71 0.90
CA GLY A 125 13.16 1.81 -0.13
C GLY A 125 13.31 3.23 -0.66
N ILE A 126 12.20 3.94 -0.92
CA ILE A 126 12.23 5.35 -1.34
C ILE A 126 12.83 6.23 -0.25
N LEU A 127 12.33 6.11 0.98
CA LEU A 127 12.79 6.92 2.11
C LEU A 127 14.29 6.74 2.33
N LEU A 128 14.77 5.50 2.39
CA LEU A 128 16.18 5.18 2.60
C LEU A 128 17.06 5.68 1.46
N GLY A 129 16.58 5.60 0.21
CA GLY A 129 17.29 6.15 -0.94
C GLY A 129 17.44 7.68 -0.85
N ARG A 130 16.40 8.39 -0.38
CA ARG A 130 16.46 9.85 -0.14
C ARG A 130 17.44 10.21 0.98
N SER A 131 17.58 9.34 1.98
CA SER A 131 18.53 9.50 3.09
C SER A 131 19.91 8.89 2.82
N GLU A 132 20.26 8.67 1.54
CA GLU A 132 21.56 8.12 1.10
C GLU A 132 21.93 6.72 1.63
N ARG A 133 20.96 5.97 2.19
CA ARG A 133 21.13 4.61 2.73
C ARG A 133 20.92 3.56 1.64
N MET A 134 21.65 3.69 0.53
CA MET A 134 21.40 2.95 -0.72
C MET A 134 21.47 1.42 -0.57
N ALA A 135 22.43 0.89 0.19
CA ALA A 135 22.56 -0.56 0.40
C ALA A 135 21.37 -1.15 1.18
N GLU A 136 20.70 -0.34 1.98
CA GLU A 136 19.50 -0.75 2.70
C GLU A 136 18.25 -0.59 1.85
N ALA A 137 18.15 0.51 1.09
CA ALA A 137 17.12 0.70 0.08
C ALA A 137 17.08 -0.46 -0.92
N GLU A 138 18.24 -0.88 -1.45
CA GLU A 138 18.35 -2.03 -2.36
C GLU A 138 17.80 -3.31 -1.74
N ARG A 139 18.07 -3.57 -0.45
CA ARG A 139 17.58 -4.77 0.25
C ARG A 139 16.06 -4.80 0.32
N TRP A 140 15.42 -3.67 0.65
CA TRP A 140 13.98 -3.59 0.72
C TRP A 140 13.32 -3.63 -0.66
N TYR A 141 13.86 -2.91 -1.65
CA TYR A 141 13.38 -3.02 -3.03
C TYR A 141 13.50 -4.43 -3.57
N ARG A 142 14.63 -5.12 -3.35
CA ARG A 142 14.81 -6.52 -3.79
C ARG A 142 13.76 -7.43 -3.15
N ARG A 143 13.53 -7.32 -1.84
CA ARG A 143 12.51 -8.14 -1.17
C ARG A 143 11.09 -7.90 -1.71
N ALA A 144 10.73 -6.65 -2.00
CA ALA A 144 9.43 -6.32 -2.60
C ALA A 144 9.32 -6.77 -4.06
N ALA A 145 10.39 -6.60 -4.84
CA ALA A 145 10.50 -7.02 -6.23
C ALA A 145 10.42 -8.55 -6.38
N ASP A 146 11.12 -9.30 -5.53
CA ASP A 146 11.03 -10.76 -5.43
C ASP A 146 9.60 -11.20 -5.07
N GLY A 147 8.89 -10.39 -4.28
CA GLY A 147 7.47 -10.56 -3.94
C GLY A 147 6.48 -10.18 -5.06
N GLY A 148 6.97 -9.70 -6.21
CA GLY A 148 6.13 -9.35 -7.36
C GLY A 148 5.71 -7.88 -7.44
N HIS A 149 6.16 -7.01 -6.53
CA HIS A 149 5.78 -5.59 -6.54
C HIS A 149 6.43 -4.85 -7.70
N LEU A 150 5.62 -4.34 -8.62
CA LEU A 150 6.11 -3.79 -9.90
C LEU A 150 6.87 -2.48 -9.74
N ASP A 151 6.38 -1.54 -8.91
CA ASP A 151 7.12 -0.28 -8.65
C ASP A 151 8.46 -0.54 -7.96
N ALA A 152 8.53 -1.53 -7.07
CA ALA A 152 9.79 -1.95 -6.46
C ALA A 152 10.76 -2.57 -7.46
N MET A 153 10.28 -3.38 -8.42
CA MET A 153 11.12 -3.84 -9.54
C MET A 153 11.66 -2.67 -10.35
N CYS A 154 10.80 -1.67 -10.66
CA CYS A 154 11.21 -0.48 -11.39
C CYS A 154 12.26 0.34 -10.62
N GLY A 155 11.98 0.61 -9.33
CA GLY A 155 12.87 1.34 -8.42
C GLY A 155 14.20 0.64 -8.20
N LEU A 156 14.19 -0.69 -8.06
CA LEU A 156 15.41 -1.50 -8.01
C LEU A 156 16.23 -1.37 -9.30
N GLY A 157 15.57 -1.46 -10.46
CA GLY A 157 16.24 -1.26 -11.74
C GLY A 157 16.90 0.11 -11.87
N ILE A 158 16.24 1.18 -11.40
CA ILE A 158 16.81 2.53 -11.36
C ILE A 158 18.04 2.59 -10.45
N LEU A 159 17.95 2.03 -9.23
CA LEU A 159 19.06 2.00 -8.29
C LEU A 159 20.27 1.24 -8.87
N LEU A 160 20.03 0.06 -9.45
CA LEU A 160 21.06 -0.77 -10.06
C LEU A 160 21.72 -0.09 -11.26
N ALA A 161 20.95 0.57 -12.12
CA ALA A 161 21.47 1.29 -13.27
C ALA A 161 22.36 2.47 -12.87
N LYS A 162 22.00 3.20 -11.80
CA LYS A 162 22.84 4.26 -11.21
C LYS A 162 24.16 3.73 -10.66
N SER A 163 24.16 2.50 -10.17
CA SER A 163 25.36 1.78 -9.70
C SER A 163 26.05 0.97 -10.81
N GLU A 164 25.81 1.32 -12.09
CA GLU A 164 26.40 0.68 -13.27
C GLU A 164 26.11 -0.83 -13.43
N ARG A 165 25.19 -1.40 -12.66
CA ARG A 165 24.76 -2.82 -12.73
C ARG A 165 23.66 -2.99 -13.77
N THR A 166 23.92 -2.54 -15.00
CA THR A 166 22.90 -2.40 -16.05
C THR A 166 22.28 -3.72 -16.49
N THR A 167 23.03 -4.83 -16.46
CA THR A 167 22.50 -6.17 -16.79
C THR A 167 21.45 -6.63 -15.79
N GLU A 168 21.63 -6.32 -14.50
CA GLU A 168 20.65 -6.66 -13.47
C GLU A 168 19.45 -5.70 -13.51
N ALA A 169 19.71 -4.41 -13.74
CA ALA A 169 18.65 -3.43 -13.97
C ALA A 169 17.73 -3.83 -15.13
N GLU A 170 18.31 -4.29 -16.25
CA GLU A 170 17.56 -4.77 -17.40
C GLU A 170 16.63 -5.92 -17.06
N ARG A 171 17.08 -6.88 -16.23
CA ARG A 171 16.26 -8.04 -15.84
C ARG A 171 15.03 -7.60 -15.04
N TRP A 172 15.21 -6.69 -14.09
CA TRP A 172 14.11 -6.17 -13.28
C TRP A 172 13.14 -5.32 -14.09
N TRP A 173 13.64 -4.40 -14.92
CA TRP A 173 12.79 -3.62 -15.80
C TRP A 173 12.04 -4.48 -16.81
N ARG A 174 12.69 -5.50 -17.40
CA ARG A 174 12.03 -6.45 -18.31
C ARG A 174 10.90 -7.20 -17.59
N SER A 175 11.15 -7.73 -16.39
CA SER A 175 10.14 -8.43 -15.60
C SER A 175 8.90 -7.56 -15.31
N ALA A 176 9.10 -6.29 -14.95
CA ALA A 176 8.01 -5.35 -14.70
C ALA A 176 7.31 -4.90 -15.99
N ALA A 177 8.05 -4.62 -17.06
CA ALA A 177 7.52 -4.21 -18.36
C ALA A 177 6.65 -5.30 -19.01
N GLU A 178 7.07 -6.56 -18.90
CA GLU A 178 6.29 -7.72 -19.36
C GLU A 178 4.94 -7.84 -18.64
N LYS A 179 4.85 -7.34 -17.40
CA LYS A 179 3.62 -7.26 -16.60
C LYS A 179 2.84 -5.95 -16.80
N GLY A 180 3.26 -5.11 -17.76
CA GLY A 180 2.55 -3.90 -18.13
C GLY A 180 2.92 -2.67 -17.30
N HIS A 181 4.01 -2.68 -16.54
CA HIS A 181 4.43 -1.48 -15.82
C HIS A 181 5.01 -0.43 -16.79
N PHE A 182 4.39 0.76 -16.82
CA PHE A 182 4.73 1.83 -17.76
C PHE A 182 6.17 2.32 -17.61
N ASP A 183 6.58 2.81 -16.44
CA ASP A 183 7.93 3.39 -16.29
C ASP A 183 9.06 2.38 -16.53
N ALA A 184 8.88 1.13 -16.10
CA ALA A 184 9.81 0.05 -16.39
C ALA A 184 9.95 -0.19 -17.90
N THR A 185 8.84 -0.11 -18.64
CA THR A 185 8.81 -0.23 -20.11
C THR A 185 9.60 0.91 -20.77
N VAL A 186 9.39 2.15 -20.32
CA VAL A 186 10.12 3.33 -20.80
C VAL A 186 11.61 3.21 -20.49
N ASN A 187 11.97 2.86 -19.24
CA ASN A 187 13.36 2.68 -18.81
C ASN A 187 14.07 1.59 -19.60
N LEU A 188 13.38 0.48 -19.89
CA LEU A 188 13.90 -0.60 -20.70
C LEU A 188 14.14 -0.15 -22.14
N GLY A 189 13.20 0.53 -22.78
CA GLY A 189 13.36 1.08 -24.13
C GLY A 189 14.53 2.07 -24.25
N ASN A 190 14.71 2.91 -23.24
CA ASN A 190 15.84 3.83 -23.15
C ASN A 190 17.17 3.08 -23.00
N LEU A 191 17.21 2.03 -22.16
CA LEU A 191 18.38 1.17 -22.01
C LEU A 191 18.74 0.46 -23.32
N MET A 192 17.76 -0.09 -24.04
CA MET A 192 17.97 -0.74 -25.35
C MET A 192 18.56 0.25 -26.36
N THR A 193 18.07 1.49 -26.37
CA THR A 193 18.59 2.54 -27.25
C THR A 193 20.04 2.87 -26.95
N ARG A 194 20.37 3.11 -25.67
CA ARG A 194 21.74 3.42 -25.23
C ARG A 194 22.72 2.30 -25.52
N THR A 195 22.24 1.06 -25.56
CA THR A 195 23.05 -0.14 -25.84
C THR A 195 23.05 -0.54 -27.32
N GLY A 196 22.48 0.29 -28.22
CA GLY A 196 22.48 0.03 -29.66
C GLY A 196 21.48 -1.03 -30.14
N ARG A 197 20.64 -1.56 -29.25
CA ARG A 197 19.60 -2.57 -29.54
C ARG A 197 18.34 -1.91 -30.08
N VAL A 198 18.45 -1.22 -31.22
CA VAL A 198 17.38 -0.36 -31.78
C VAL A 198 16.09 -1.13 -32.08
N GLY A 199 16.19 -2.38 -32.53
CA GLY A 199 15.02 -3.24 -32.78
C GLY A 199 14.22 -3.51 -31.49
N GLU A 200 14.90 -3.93 -30.42
CA GLU A 200 14.25 -4.13 -29.11
C GLU A 200 13.72 -2.81 -28.55
N ALA A 201 14.45 -1.71 -28.71
CA ALA A 201 14.00 -0.40 -28.27
C ALA A 201 12.68 0.01 -28.94
N ALA A 202 12.50 -0.26 -30.23
CA ALA A 202 11.28 0.04 -30.96
C ALA A 202 10.07 -0.76 -30.44
N VAL A 203 10.27 -2.03 -30.08
CA VAL A 203 9.25 -2.88 -29.47
C VAL A 203 8.78 -2.29 -28.14
N TRP A 204 9.72 -1.99 -27.24
CA TRP A 204 9.38 -1.45 -25.92
C TRP A 204 8.76 -0.05 -25.98
N ARG A 205 9.21 0.80 -26.91
CA ARG A 205 8.57 2.12 -27.12
C ARG A 205 7.12 2.00 -27.58
N ARG A 206 6.83 1.09 -28.50
CA ARG A 206 5.45 0.85 -28.95
C ARG A 206 4.57 0.40 -27.79
N ARG A 207 5.08 -0.54 -26.99
CA ARG A 207 4.39 -1.02 -25.79
C ARG A 207 4.18 0.09 -24.74
N ALA A 208 5.15 0.99 -24.56
CA ALA A 208 4.98 2.13 -23.67
C ALA A 208 3.85 3.06 -24.16
N ALA A 209 3.75 3.31 -25.47
CA ALA A 209 2.68 4.12 -26.04
C ALA A 209 1.28 3.49 -25.89
N GLU A 210 1.19 2.16 -25.88
CA GLU A 210 -0.07 1.44 -25.60
C GLU A 210 -0.48 1.49 -24.12
N LEU A 211 0.49 1.68 -23.22
CA LEU A 211 0.29 1.74 -21.77
C LEU A 211 0.17 3.17 -21.24
N ASP A 212 0.33 4.18 -22.09
CA ASP A 212 0.35 5.58 -21.70
C ASP A 212 -0.99 5.98 -21.06
N PRO A 213 -1.01 6.43 -19.79
CA PRO A 213 -2.24 6.79 -19.08
C PRO A 213 -2.82 8.17 -19.50
N SER A 214 -2.48 8.65 -20.70
CA SER A 214 -2.85 9.99 -21.21
C SER A 214 -4.32 10.16 -21.58
#